data_AF-A0ABD1B652-F1
#
_entry.id   AF-A0ABD1B652-F1
#
_cell.length_a   1.000
_cell.length_b   1.000
_cell.length_c   1.000
_cell.angle_alpha   90.00
_cell.angle_beta   90.00
_cell.angle_gamma   90.00
#
_symmetry.space_group_name_H-M   'P 1'
#
loop_
_entity.id
_entity.type
_entity.pdbx_description
1 polymer ?
#
loop_
_entity_poly.entity_id
_entity_poly.type
_entity_poly.pdbx_seq_one_letter_code
_entity_poly.pdbx_strand_id
1 'polypeptide(L)'
;MSLDLSGIHNNIDSSMEVKGELVLLDYYNFEILHCNGLLLCINSTKTLEYGAKVVVHNPFMGNTRWIELRTVYKVSDTFALGYENNKSCCTSYKILRFACPCCVSTDQFEIYEFNSKSWRVLDDVTHNFQLATDGRRGVSLKGNTYWIASDREELIDDYICWMRGTK
;
A
#
# COMPACT_ATOMS: atom_id res chain seq x y z
N MET A 1 -8.65 0.83 -27.87
CA MET A 1 -9.65 1.39 -26.94
C MET A 1 -9.12 2.74 -26.49
N SER A 2 -9.65 3.83 -27.06
CA SER A 2 -9.24 5.20 -26.71
C SER A 2 -10.11 5.68 -25.56
N LEU A 3 -9.49 5.94 -24.41
CA LEU A 3 -10.16 6.61 -23.29
C LEU A 3 -10.22 8.11 -23.61
N ASP A 4 -11.41 8.54 -24.00
CA ASP A 4 -11.76 9.95 -24.14
C ASP A 4 -11.97 10.55 -22.73
N LEU A 5 -11.15 11.54 -22.39
CA LEU A 5 -11.21 12.29 -21.13
C LEU A 5 -11.96 13.62 -21.31
N SER A 6 -12.87 13.73 -22.28
CA SER A 6 -13.67 14.93 -22.53
C SER A 6 -14.70 15.22 -21.43
N GLY A 7 -14.22 15.62 -20.25
CA GLY A 7 -15.04 16.02 -19.11
C GLY A 7 -14.43 17.10 -18.23
N ILE A 8 -13.20 17.56 -18.49
CA ILE A 8 -12.58 18.66 -17.74
C ILE A 8 -12.84 19.97 -18.50
N HIS A 9 -14.09 20.43 -18.48
CA HIS A 9 -14.41 21.78 -18.92
C HIS A 9 -14.17 22.77 -17.78
N ASN A 10 -13.08 23.53 -17.98
CA ASN A 10 -12.89 24.95 -17.70
C ASN A 10 -12.74 25.44 -16.24
N ASN A 11 -11.55 26.00 -16.04
CA ASN A 11 -11.26 27.17 -15.20
C ASN A 11 -11.03 26.91 -13.70
N ILE A 12 -10.13 25.98 -13.40
CA ILE A 12 -9.38 26.02 -12.15
C ILE A 12 -8.00 26.55 -12.54
N ASP A 13 -7.59 27.64 -11.94
CA ASP A 13 -6.20 28.09 -11.98
C ASP A 13 -5.35 26.92 -11.46
N SER A 14 -4.76 26.14 -12.39
CA SER A 14 -4.01 24.92 -12.07
C SER A 14 -2.61 25.31 -11.60
N SER A 15 -2.51 26.32 -10.73
CA SER A 15 -1.28 26.61 -10.01
C SER A 15 -1.12 25.56 -8.92
N MET A 16 -0.52 24.43 -9.30
CA MET A 16 -0.07 23.44 -8.32
C MET A 16 1.19 23.99 -7.66
N GLU A 17 1.03 24.65 -6.53
CA GLU A 17 2.15 25.16 -5.74
C GLU A 17 2.79 23.99 -4.96
N VAL A 18 4.10 23.80 -5.11
CA VAL A 18 4.86 22.85 -4.29
C VAL A 18 4.96 23.43 -2.88
N LYS A 19 4.03 23.04 -2.01
CA LYS A 19 3.96 23.54 -0.62
C LYS A 19 4.98 22.91 0.33
N GLY A 20 5.76 21.94 -0.14
CA GLY A 20 6.79 21.30 0.65
C GLY A 20 7.57 20.29 -0.17
N GLU A 21 8.85 20.18 0.16
CA GLU A 21 9.72 19.13 -0.33
C GLU A 21 9.60 17.92 0.61
N LEU A 22 9.46 16.72 0.05
CA LEU A 22 9.60 15.48 0.80
C LEU A 22 11.09 15.26 1.09
N VAL A 23 11.67 16.05 2.01
CA VAL A 23 13.06 15.95 2.49
C VAL A 23 13.37 14.59 3.16
N LEU A 24 12.37 13.72 3.27
CA LEU A 24 12.47 12.37 3.80
C LEU A 24 13.20 11.39 2.86
N LEU A 25 13.52 11.78 1.62
CA LEU A 25 13.86 10.87 0.53
C LEU A 25 15.31 11.00 0.00
N ASP A 26 16.26 11.42 0.81
CA ASP A 26 17.69 11.58 0.42
C ASP A 26 18.42 10.27 0.00
N TYR A 27 17.73 9.14 -0.17
CA TYR A 27 18.32 7.87 -0.57
C TYR A 27 17.50 7.16 -1.67
N TYR A 28 18.20 6.72 -2.70
CA TYR A 28 17.73 6.33 -4.04
C TYR A 28 16.77 5.12 -4.19
N ASN A 29 16.09 4.61 -3.15
CA ASN A 29 15.19 3.45 -3.31
C ASN A 29 13.95 3.51 -2.40
N PHE A 30 12.94 4.26 -2.84
CA PHE A 30 11.62 4.25 -2.20
C PHE A 30 10.54 3.73 -3.13
N GLU A 31 9.69 2.84 -2.62
CA GLU A 31 8.39 2.56 -3.19
C GLU A 31 7.38 3.53 -2.57
N ILE A 32 6.57 4.19 -3.41
CA ILE A 32 5.55 5.15 -2.98
C ILE A 32 4.20 4.65 -3.46
N LEU A 33 3.30 4.42 -2.50
CA LEU A 33 1.92 3.99 -2.75
C LEU A 33 0.97 5.12 -2.35
N HIS A 34 0.05 5.48 -3.23
CA HIS A 34 -0.91 6.55 -3.00
C HIS A 34 -2.32 6.00 -2.75
N CYS A 35 -3.02 6.57 -1.77
CA CYS A 35 -4.43 6.31 -1.54
C CYS A 35 -5.14 7.52 -0.91
N ASN A 36 -6.15 8.06 -1.60
CA ASN A 36 -7.01 9.13 -1.09
C ASN A 36 -6.26 10.35 -0.52
N GLY A 37 -5.20 10.80 -1.20
CA GLY A 37 -4.39 11.95 -0.79
C GLY A 37 -3.35 11.64 0.30
N LEU A 38 -3.22 10.38 0.74
CA LEU A 38 -2.10 9.92 1.56
C LEU A 38 -1.06 9.19 0.72
N LEU A 39 0.20 9.32 1.12
CA LEU A 39 1.34 8.62 0.57
C LEU A 39 1.89 7.64 1.61
N LEU A 40 2.12 6.41 1.22
CA LEU A 40 2.90 5.42 1.97
C LEU A 40 4.25 5.27 1.27
N CYS A 41 5.32 5.61 1.96
CA CYS A 41 6.70 5.51 1.48
C CYS A 41 7.42 4.36 2.19
N ILE A 42 7.99 3.46 1.40
CA ILE A 42 8.70 2.27 1.86
C ILE A 42 10.14 2.40 1.39
N ASN A 43 11.08 2.50 2.32
CA ASN A 43 12.50 2.60 1.98
C ASN A 43 13.09 1.19 1.85
N SER A 44 13.50 0.73 0.67
CA SER A 44 13.97 -0.65 0.52
C SER A 44 15.35 -0.94 1.12
N THR A 45 16.14 0.08 1.50
CA THR A 45 17.52 -0.09 1.99
C THR A 45 17.63 -0.15 3.52
N LYS A 46 16.84 0.65 4.24
CA LYS A 46 16.85 0.70 5.72
C LYS A 46 15.98 -0.36 6.39
N THR A 47 15.22 -1.12 5.61
CA THR A 47 14.15 -1.97 6.12
C THR A 47 14.57 -3.43 6.29
N LEU A 48 15.80 -3.82 5.91
CA LEU A 48 16.32 -5.17 6.15
C LEU A 48 16.69 -5.45 7.63
N GLU A 49 16.44 -4.50 8.52
CA GLU A 49 16.77 -4.57 9.96
C GLU A 49 15.50 -4.80 10.82
N TYR A 50 15.71 -5.33 12.03
CA TYR A 50 14.63 -5.39 13.04
C TYR A 50 14.24 -3.97 13.47
N GLY A 51 12.93 -3.70 13.58
CA GLY A 51 12.43 -2.34 13.87
C GLY A 51 12.37 -1.41 12.66
N ALA A 52 12.46 -1.97 11.44
CA ALA A 52 12.19 -1.26 10.19
C ALA A 52 10.89 -0.46 10.24
N LYS A 53 10.86 0.72 9.61
CA LYS A 53 9.70 1.63 9.62
C LYS A 53 9.26 2.00 8.21
N VAL A 54 7.96 2.09 8.01
CA VAL A 54 7.34 2.71 6.83
C VAL A 54 6.81 4.09 7.19
N VAL A 55 6.73 4.97 6.19
CA VAL A 55 6.32 6.37 6.40
C VAL A 55 4.97 6.60 5.76
N VAL A 56 4.05 7.21 6.49
CA VAL A 56 2.80 7.71 5.94
C VAL A 56 2.82 9.22 5.99
N HIS A 57 2.66 9.85 4.83
CA HIS A 57 2.68 11.29 4.68
C HIS A 57 1.37 11.80 4.09
N ASN A 58 0.82 12.85 4.71
CA ASN A 58 -0.26 13.64 4.18
C ASN A 58 0.34 14.94 3.60
N PRO A 59 0.56 15.04 2.29
CA PRO A 59 1.13 16.24 1.66
C PRO A 59 0.24 17.48 1.79
N PHE A 60 -1.08 17.31 1.90
CA PHE A 60 -2.00 18.43 2.06
C PHE A 60 -1.90 19.09 3.44
N MET A 61 -1.78 18.27 4.50
CA MET A 61 -1.69 18.75 5.88
C MET A 61 -0.25 18.84 6.41
N GLY A 62 0.74 18.39 5.64
CA GLY A 62 2.15 18.27 6.08
C GLY A 62 2.39 17.23 7.18
N ASN A 63 1.41 16.37 7.48
CA ASN A 63 1.50 15.42 8.59
C ASN A 63 2.28 14.16 8.18
N THR A 64 3.29 13.79 8.95
CA THR A 64 4.09 12.56 8.74
C THR A 64 3.97 11.63 9.94
N ARG A 65 3.80 10.33 9.68
CA ARG A 65 3.81 9.27 10.71
C ARG A 65 4.76 8.16 10.31
N TRP A 66 5.59 7.74 11.26
CA TRP A 66 6.46 6.58 11.14
C TRP A 66 5.77 5.39 11.79
N ILE A 67 5.64 4.30 11.05
CA ILE A 67 4.99 3.08 11.52
C ILE A 67 6.04 1.99 11.53
N GLU A 68 6.34 1.50 12.73
CA GLU A 68 7.25 0.38 12.92
C GLU A 68 6.59 -0.92 12.50
N LEU A 69 7.31 -1.73 11.73
CA LEU A 69 6.87 -3.04 11.30
C LEU A 69 6.93 -4.03 12.47
N ARG A 70 5.97 -4.96 12.52
CA ARG A 70 5.92 -5.98 13.56
C ARG A 70 7.07 -7.00 13.47
N THR A 71 7.50 -7.30 12.25
CA THR A 71 8.55 -8.27 11.95
C THR A 71 9.57 -7.67 10.99
N VAL A 72 10.76 -8.27 10.92
CA VAL A 72 11.83 -7.85 9.99
C VAL A 72 11.28 -7.73 8.58
N TYR A 73 11.58 -6.61 7.90
CA TYR A 73 11.16 -6.47 6.51
C TYR A 73 12.06 -7.25 5.57
N LYS A 74 11.41 -7.86 4.58
CA LYS A 74 12.05 -8.58 3.50
C LYS A 74 11.83 -7.77 2.23
N VAL A 75 12.81 -7.77 1.32
CA VAL A 75 12.69 -7.15 -0.01
C VAL A 75 11.52 -7.74 -0.83
N SER A 76 11.08 -8.95 -0.48
CA SER A 76 9.91 -9.59 -1.05
C SER A 76 8.57 -9.10 -0.49
N ASP A 77 8.57 -8.35 0.61
CA ASP A 77 7.35 -7.82 1.21
C ASP A 77 6.69 -6.83 0.27
N THR A 78 5.38 -6.94 0.15
CA THR A 78 4.55 -6.04 -0.64
C THR A 78 3.59 -5.30 0.27
N PHE A 79 3.32 -4.03 -0.04
CA PHE A 79 2.42 -3.20 0.76
C PHE A 79 1.23 -2.69 -0.04
N ALA A 80 0.20 -2.29 0.69
CA ALA A 80 -0.93 -1.53 0.18
C ALA A 80 -1.42 -0.53 1.20
N LEU A 81 -1.91 0.60 0.71
CA LEU A 81 -2.60 1.60 1.50
C LEU A 81 -4.08 1.64 1.09
N GLY A 82 -4.96 1.39 2.06
CA GLY A 82 -6.40 1.37 1.86
C GLY A 82 -7.13 2.20 2.90
N TYR A 83 -8.43 2.38 2.70
CA TYR A 83 -9.30 3.03 3.68
C TYR A 83 -10.69 2.43 3.68
N GLU A 84 -11.35 2.52 4.82
CA GLU A 84 -12.74 2.17 4.99
C GLU A 84 -13.53 3.39 5.44
N ASN A 85 -14.63 3.67 4.74
CA ASN A 85 -15.57 4.70 5.16
C ASN A 85 -16.52 4.09 6.18
N ASN A 86 -16.30 4.42 7.45
CA ASN A 86 -17.26 4.09 8.50
C ASN A 86 -18.48 5.03 8.40
N LYS A 87 -19.65 4.52 8.79
CA LYS A 87 -20.92 5.28 8.81
C LYS A 87 -20.82 6.58 9.62
N SER A 88 -19.84 6.68 10.51
CA SER A 88 -19.57 7.81 11.39
C SER A 88 -18.49 8.76 10.82
N CYS A 89 -18.65 9.31 9.61
CA CYS A 89 -17.84 10.40 9.00
C CYS A 89 -16.29 10.29 9.04
N CYS A 90 -15.73 9.20 9.56
CA CYS A 90 -14.32 9.04 9.86
C CYS A 90 -13.76 7.95 8.96
N THR A 91 -13.00 8.38 7.96
CA THR A 91 -12.22 7.50 7.10
C THR A 91 -11.14 6.81 7.94
N SER A 92 -11.22 5.48 8.03
CA SER A 92 -10.27 4.66 8.77
C SER A 92 -9.27 4.07 7.80
N TYR A 93 -8.04 4.60 7.82
CA TYR A 93 -6.96 4.10 6.98
C TYR A 93 -6.40 2.79 7.52
N LYS A 94 -5.90 1.96 6.61
CA LYS A 94 -5.28 0.67 6.90
C LYS A 94 -4.06 0.46 5.98
N ILE A 95 -3.00 -0.16 6.48
CA ILE A 95 -1.89 -0.65 5.66
C ILE A 95 -1.95 -2.16 5.66
N LEU A 96 -1.96 -2.77 4.48
CA LEU A 96 -1.77 -4.22 4.35
C LEU A 96 -0.32 -4.47 3.98
N ARG A 97 0.31 -5.42 4.67
CA ARG A 97 1.62 -5.98 4.35
C ARG A 97 1.44 -7.44 4.01
N PHE A 98 1.92 -7.82 2.85
CA PHE A 98 2.07 -9.21 2.44
C PHE A 98 3.54 -9.59 2.59
N ALA A 99 3.84 -10.38 3.63
CA ALA A 99 5.18 -10.89 3.87
C ALA A 99 5.41 -12.13 3.01
N CYS A 100 5.81 -11.91 1.75
CA CYS A 100 6.08 -12.97 0.79
C CYS A 100 7.40 -13.68 1.14
N PRO A 101 7.43 -15.00 1.29
CA PRO A 101 8.63 -15.76 1.55
C PRO A 101 9.20 -16.23 0.22
N CYS A 102 10.19 -15.49 -0.31
CA CYS A 102 11.10 -16.10 -1.28
C CYS A 102 11.89 -17.29 -0.67
N CYS A 103 11.72 -17.58 0.63
CA CYS A 103 12.29 -18.73 1.33
C CYS A 103 11.43 -19.18 2.53
N VAL A 104 10.90 -20.40 2.43
CA VAL A 104 10.61 -21.40 3.51
C VAL A 104 9.72 -20.97 4.70
N SER A 105 9.00 -19.85 4.64
CA SER A 105 7.99 -19.51 5.67
C SER A 105 6.59 -19.49 5.07
N THR A 106 5.58 -19.62 5.91
CA THR A 106 4.17 -19.43 5.53
C THR A 106 3.94 -17.98 5.13
N ASP A 107 3.29 -17.76 3.99
CA ASP A 107 2.80 -16.45 3.58
C ASP A 107 1.99 -15.82 4.72
N GLN A 108 2.38 -14.62 5.17
CA GLN A 108 1.69 -13.94 6.26
C GLN A 108 1.17 -12.57 5.81
N PHE A 109 -0.10 -12.32 6.07
CA PHE A 109 -0.72 -11.02 5.86
C PHE A 109 -0.82 -10.31 7.21
N GLU A 110 -0.41 -9.05 7.24
CA GLU A 110 -0.51 -8.18 8.41
C GLU A 110 -1.26 -6.91 8.03
N ILE A 111 -2.20 -6.47 8.86
CA ILE A 111 -2.91 -5.19 8.68
C ILE A 111 -2.56 -4.25 9.82
N TYR A 112 -2.08 -3.05 9.50
CA TYR A 112 -2.00 -1.94 10.42
C TYR A 112 -3.29 -1.14 10.38
N GLU A 113 -3.90 -0.89 11.53
CA GLU A 113 -5.10 -0.07 11.65
C GLU A 113 -4.77 1.26 12.34
N PHE A 114 -5.04 2.39 11.68
CA PHE A 114 -4.64 3.70 12.21
C PHE A 114 -5.42 4.12 13.46
N ASN A 115 -6.63 3.57 13.65
CA ASN A 115 -7.48 3.87 14.80
C ASN A 115 -6.92 3.26 16.09
N SER A 116 -6.58 1.97 16.04
CA SER A 116 -5.96 1.23 17.16
C SER A 116 -4.46 1.47 17.25
N LYS A 117 -3.84 1.96 16.17
CA LYS A 117 -2.40 2.16 16.02
C LYS A 117 -1.61 0.86 16.19
N SER A 118 -2.18 -0.26 15.79
CA SER A 118 -1.60 -1.58 15.96
C SER A 118 -1.64 -2.41 14.69
N TRP A 119 -0.71 -3.35 14.60
CA TRP A 119 -0.73 -4.43 13.62
C TRP A 119 -1.58 -5.59 14.12
N ARG A 120 -2.36 -6.19 13.22
CA ARG A 120 -3.04 -7.48 13.39
C ARG A 120 -2.59 -8.45 12.31
N VAL A 121 -2.42 -9.71 12.68
CA VAL A 121 -2.07 -10.78 11.75
C VAL A 121 -3.35 -11.40 11.19
N LEU A 122 -3.34 -11.79 9.92
CA LEU A 122 -4.44 -12.52 9.28
C LEU A 122 -4.04 -13.98 9.08
N ASP A 123 -4.10 -14.79 10.14
CA ASP A 123 -3.68 -16.20 10.11
C ASP A 123 -4.66 -17.11 9.34
N ASP A 124 -5.93 -16.71 9.22
CA ASP A 124 -6.99 -17.52 8.60
C ASP A 124 -7.07 -17.36 7.07
N VAL A 125 -6.16 -16.60 6.46
CA VAL A 125 -6.25 -16.27 5.04
C VAL A 125 -5.32 -17.17 4.24
N THR A 126 -5.87 -18.31 3.81
CA THR A 126 -5.22 -19.20 2.84
C THR A 126 -5.32 -18.57 1.45
N HIS A 127 -4.21 -18.54 0.72
CA HIS A 127 -4.18 -17.99 -0.64
C HIS A 127 -3.44 -18.96 -1.57
N ASN A 128 -4.01 -19.21 -2.74
CA ASN A 128 -3.41 -20.00 -3.82
C ASN A 128 -2.74 -19.14 -4.90
N PHE A 129 -2.70 -17.82 -4.72
CA PHE A 129 -2.10 -16.91 -5.68
C PHE A 129 -0.65 -16.53 -5.34
N GLN A 130 0.08 -16.07 -6.35
CA GLN A 130 1.36 -15.39 -6.21
C GLN A 130 1.25 -14.00 -6.84
N LEU A 131 1.79 -12.97 -6.18
CA LEU A 131 1.85 -11.64 -6.78
C LEU A 131 2.89 -11.66 -7.91
N ALA A 132 2.49 -11.18 -9.09
CA ALA A 132 3.39 -11.10 -10.24
C ALA A 132 4.61 -10.22 -9.89
N THR A 133 5.81 -10.62 -10.33
CA THR A 133 7.07 -9.94 -9.97
C THR A 133 7.13 -8.50 -10.47
N ASP A 134 6.51 -8.22 -11.61
CA ASP A 134 6.30 -6.89 -12.19
C ASP A 134 5.05 -6.18 -11.61
N GLY A 135 4.07 -6.95 -11.12
CA GLY A 135 2.80 -6.50 -10.54
C GLY A 135 2.78 -6.26 -9.01
N ARG A 136 3.93 -6.28 -8.32
CA ARG A 136 3.99 -6.02 -6.87
C ARG A 136 3.43 -4.65 -6.47
N ARG A 137 3.37 -3.70 -7.41
CA ARG A 137 2.82 -2.37 -7.19
C ARG A 137 1.31 -2.38 -7.36
N GLY A 138 0.60 -2.66 -6.27
CA GLY A 138 -0.86 -2.62 -6.25
C GLY A 138 -1.41 -1.21 -6.46
N VAL A 139 -2.65 -1.12 -6.94
CA VAL A 139 -3.36 0.14 -7.14
C VAL A 139 -4.56 0.23 -6.20
N SER A 140 -4.79 1.41 -5.62
CA SER A 140 -5.92 1.64 -4.73
C SER A 140 -7.05 2.37 -5.44
N LEU A 141 -8.25 1.78 -5.41
CA LEU A 141 -9.46 2.36 -5.99
C LEU A 141 -10.64 2.21 -5.02
N LYS A 142 -11.25 3.34 -4.66
CA LYS A 142 -12.42 3.41 -3.74
C LYS A 142 -12.21 2.68 -2.40
N GLY A 143 -11.00 2.78 -1.85
CA GLY A 143 -10.63 2.20 -0.56
C GLY A 143 -10.16 0.76 -0.60
N ASN A 144 -10.33 0.06 -1.73
CA ASN A 144 -9.80 -1.28 -1.96
C ASN A 144 -8.47 -1.20 -2.70
N THR A 145 -7.58 -2.15 -2.42
CA THR A 145 -6.33 -2.31 -3.16
C THR A 145 -6.38 -3.55 -4.04
N TYR A 146 -5.88 -3.39 -5.26
CA TYR A 146 -5.89 -4.38 -6.33
C TYR A 146 -4.46 -4.69 -6.73
N TRP A 147 -4.14 -5.98 -6.89
CA TRP A 147 -2.87 -6.45 -7.44
C TRP A 147 -3.09 -7.36 -8.62
N ILE A 148 -2.07 -7.43 -9.47
CA ILE A 148 -1.94 -8.49 -10.48
C ILE A 148 -1.33 -9.70 -9.77
N ALA A 149 -2.04 -10.82 -9.84
CA ALA A 149 -1.62 -12.07 -9.24
C ALA A 149 -1.88 -13.22 -10.21
N SER A 150 -1.02 -14.22 -10.18
CA SER A 150 -1.15 -15.43 -10.97
C SER A 150 -1.47 -16.60 -10.06
N ASP A 151 -2.18 -17.61 -10.55
CA ASP A 151 -2.38 -18.85 -9.79
C ASP A 151 -1.04 -19.58 -9.65
N ARG A 152 -0.79 -20.18 -8.48
CA ARG A 152 0.41 -21.01 -8.26
C ARG A 152 0.34 -22.34 -9.02
N GLU A 153 -0.86 -22.82 -9.32
CA GLU A 153 -1.07 -24.10 -10.02
C GLU A 153 -1.22 -23.91 -11.54
N GLU A 154 -1.81 -22.80 -11.98
CA GLU A 154 -2.02 -22.46 -13.39
C GLU A 154 -1.29 -21.16 -13.75
N LEU A 155 -0.01 -21.27 -14.13
CA LEU A 155 0.89 -20.15 -14.46
C LEU A 155 0.49 -19.29 -15.69
N ILE A 156 -0.72 -19.46 -16.21
CA ILE A 156 -1.11 -18.95 -17.54
C ILE A 156 -2.03 -17.73 -17.44
N ASP A 157 -2.70 -17.50 -16.31
CA ASP A 157 -3.66 -16.41 -16.18
C ASP A 157 -3.32 -15.44 -15.05
N ASP A 158 -3.22 -14.17 -15.41
CA ASP A 158 -3.12 -13.05 -14.47
C ASP A 158 -4.52 -12.55 -14.09
N TYR A 159 -4.79 -12.49 -12.79
CA TYR A 159 -6.04 -12.04 -12.21
C TYR A 159 -5.84 -10.80 -11.35
N ILE A 160 -6.93 -10.04 -11.20
CA ILE A 160 -6.99 -8.92 -10.28
C ILE A 160 -7.48 -9.44 -8.91
N CYS A 161 -6.58 -9.54 -7.94
CA CYS A 161 -6.94 -9.83 -6.55
C CYS A 161 -7.22 -8.53 -5.79
N TRP A 162 -8.29 -8.49 -5.01
CA TRP A 162 -8.59 -7.34 -4.16
C TRP A 162 -8.83 -7.77 -2.71
N MET A 163 -8.20 -7.04 -1.79
CA MET A 163 -8.38 -7.28 -0.36
C MET A 163 -9.41 -6.29 0.17
N ARG A 164 -10.58 -6.79 0.54
CA ARG A 164 -11.53 -6.03 1.34
C ARG A 164 -11.00 -6.02 2.77
N GLY A 165 -10.91 -4.84 3.39
CA GLY A 165 -10.65 -4.75 4.83
C GLY A 165 -11.67 -5.62 5.56
N THR A 166 -11.23 -6.76 6.08
CA THR A 166 -12.12 -7.71 6.75
C THR A 166 -12.71 -7.06 8.00
N LYS A 167 -13.99 -7.35 8.23
CA LYS A 167 -14.71 -7.05 9.47
C LYS A 167 -14.13 -7.84 10.63
#